data_AF-A0A0M3AGG4-F1
#
_entry.id   AF-A0A0M3AGG4-F1
#
_cell.length_a   1.000
_cell.length_b   1.000
_cell.length_c   1.000
_cell.angle_alpha   90.00
_cell.angle_beta   90.00
_cell.angle_gamma   90.00
#
_symmetry.space_group_name_H-M   'P 1'
#
loop_
_entity.id
_entity.type
_entity.pdbx_description
1 polymer ?
#
loop_
_entity_poly.entity_id
_entity_poly.type
_entity_poly.pdbx_seq_one_letter_code
_entity_poly.pdbx_strand_id
1 'polypeptide(L)'
;DGEIYSVGDDEIEFTIQSMSKPFTYAYVLQKLGIDAVLDKVGVEPPGEAFNEISLGNDRRPKNPMINSGAITTHSLIPIKEGLQGAEILRIEEQLVWIFTG
;
A
#
# COMPACT_ATOMS: atom_id res chain seq x y z
N ASP A 1 0.55 23.42 -14.43
CA ASP A 1 1.85 23.88 -14.97
C ASP A 1 3.06 23.25 -14.30
N GLY A 2 2.89 22.42 -13.25
CA GLY A 2 4.03 21.71 -12.65
C GLY A 2 4.94 22.60 -11.81
N GLU A 3 4.48 23.81 -11.46
CA GLU A 3 5.19 24.72 -10.56
C GLU A 3 5.33 24.09 -9.17
N ILE A 4 6.55 24.15 -8.62
CA ILE A 4 6.90 23.62 -7.32
C ILE A 4 7.24 24.79 -6.41
N TYR A 5 6.63 24.81 -5.23
CA TYR A 5 6.92 25.77 -4.16
C TYR A 5 7.23 24.99 -2.90
N SER A 6 8.29 25.39 -2.21
CA SER A 6 8.73 24.74 -0.99
C SER A 6 9.24 25.72 0.05
N VAL A 7 9.18 25.29 1.32
CA VAL A 7 9.61 26.06 2.49
C VAL A 7 10.02 25.07 3.58
N GLY A 8 11.09 25.37 4.31
CA GLY A 8 11.57 24.54 5.41
C GLY A 8 12.52 23.44 4.92
N ASP A 9 12.50 22.29 5.61
CA ASP A 9 13.38 21.15 5.34
C ASP A 9 12.78 20.21 4.28
N ASP A 10 12.51 20.74 3.08
CA ASP A 10 11.85 20.01 1.98
C ASP A 10 12.76 19.01 1.25
N GLU A 11 14.07 19.09 1.47
CA GLU A 11 15.07 18.15 0.94
C GLU A 11 15.45 17.04 1.94
N ILE A 12 14.94 17.05 3.17
CA ILE A 12 15.25 16.00 4.16
C ILE A 12 14.44 14.74 3.88
N GLU A 13 15.14 13.64 3.62
CA GLU A 13 14.52 12.34 3.41
C GLU A 13 13.98 11.74 4.71
N PHE A 14 12.78 11.16 4.62
CA PHE A 14 12.15 10.44 5.72
C PHE A 14 11.36 9.24 5.17
N THR A 15 11.06 8.31 6.07
CA THR A 15 10.29 7.10 5.72
C THR A 15 8.85 7.44 5.37
N ILE A 16 8.35 6.89 4.26
CA ILE A 16 6.97 7.11 3.81
C ILE A 16 5.91 6.43 4.70
N GLN A 17 6.30 5.45 5.52
CA GLN A 17 5.43 4.75 6.46
C GLN A 17 4.10 4.31 5.80
N SER A 18 2.95 4.54 6.46
CA SER A 18 1.63 4.17 5.95
C SER A 18 1.23 4.91 4.67
N MET A 19 1.97 5.94 4.24
CA MET A 19 1.74 6.55 2.92
C MET A 19 2.10 5.60 1.78
N SER A 20 2.80 4.49 2.04
CA SER A 20 3.06 3.44 1.04
C SER A 20 1.81 2.65 0.62
N LYS A 21 0.79 2.54 1.49
CA LYS A 21 -0.35 1.62 1.28
C LYS A 21 -1.15 1.91 0.00
N PRO A 22 -1.48 3.17 -0.35
CA PRO A 22 -2.15 3.48 -1.61
C PRO A 22 -1.37 3.02 -2.84
N PHE A 23 -0.05 3.17 -2.83
CA PHE A 23 0.79 2.77 -3.96
C PHE A 23 0.83 1.26 -4.14
N THR A 24 1.00 0.51 -3.05
CA THR A 24 0.93 -0.96 -3.12
C THR A 24 -0.45 -1.43 -3.60
N TYR A 25 -1.53 -0.79 -3.14
CA TYR A 25 -2.89 -1.11 -3.58
C TYR A 25 -3.11 -0.80 -5.07
N ALA A 26 -2.68 0.37 -5.54
CA ALA A 26 -2.74 0.74 -6.95
C ALA A 26 -1.95 -0.23 -7.83
N TYR A 27 -0.75 -0.64 -7.39
CA TYR A 27 0.08 -1.60 -8.11
C TYR A 27 -0.64 -2.95 -8.29
N VAL A 28 -1.18 -3.53 -7.22
CA VAL A 28 -1.85 -4.84 -7.34
C VAL A 28 -3.17 -4.74 -8.11
N LEU A 29 -3.89 -3.61 -8.02
CA LEU A 29 -5.04 -3.34 -8.88
C LEU A 29 -4.65 -3.31 -10.36
N GLN A 30 -3.54 -2.66 -10.70
CA GLN A 30 -3.04 -2.60 -12.07
C GLN A 30 -2.66 -4.00 -12.60
N LYS A 31 -2.02 -4.84 -11.78
CA LYS A 31 -1.54 -6.16 -12.23
C LYS A 31 -2.62 -7.25 -12.24
N LEU A 32 -3.56 -7.22 -11.29
CA LEU A 32 -4.52 -8.31 -11.08
C LEU A 32 -5.96 -7.94 -11.45
N GLY A 33 -6.25 -6.66 -11.61
CA GLY A 33 -7.61 -6.15 -11.80
C GLY A 33 -8.39 -6.06 -10.50
N ILE A 34 -9.50 -5.31 -10.56
CA ILE A 34 -10.30 -4.96 -9.37
C ILE A 34 -10.94 -6.17 -8.72
N ASP A 35 -11.53 -7.10 -9.49
CA ASP A 35 -12.27 -8.23 -8.95
C ASP A 35 -11.39 -9.17 -8.13
N ALA A 36 -10.19 -9.46 -8.62
CA ALA A 36 -9.22 -10.32 -7.93
C ALA A 36 -8.74 -9.71 -6.61
N VAL A 37 -8.58 -8.38 -6.57
CA VAL A 37 -8.15 -7.67 -5.37
C VAL A 37 -9.30 -7.56 -4.37
N LEU A 38 -10.52 -7.25 -4.83
CA LEU A 38 -11.71 -7.18 -4.00
C LEU A 38 -12.12 -8.54 -3.44
N ASP A 39 -11.68 -9.66 -4.01
CA ASP A 39 -11.82 -10.99 -3.41
C ASP A 39 -11.00 -11.13 -2.11
N LYS A 40 -9.99 -10.28 -1.89
CA LYS A 40 -9.03 -10.41 -0.77
C LYS A 40 -9.08 -9.28 0.23
N VAL A 41 -9.41 -8.06 -0.20
CA VAL A 41 -9.47 -6.87 0.66
C VAL A 41 -10.64 -5.98 0.23
N GLY A 42 -11.40 -5.48 1.20
CA GLY A 42 -12.55 -4.60 0.95
C GLY A 42 -12.16 -3.15 0.62
N VAL A 43 -13.17 -2.28 0.59
CA VAL A 43 -13.03 -0.83 0.37
C VAL A 43 -13.85 -0.01 1.38
N GLU A 44 -14.23 -0.62 2.50
CA GLU A 44 -15.08 0.03 3.49
C GLU A 44 -14.32 1.13 4.26
N PRO A 45 -14.93 2.30 4.51
CA PRO A 45 -14.30 3.34 5.32
C PRO A 45 -14.00 2.81 6.73
N PRO A 46 -12.94 3.31 7.41
CA PRO A 46 -12.65 2.91 8.77
C PRO A 46 -13.75 3.40 9.71
N GLY A 47 -14.74 2.54 9.97
CA GLY A 47 -15.90 2.83 10.83
C GLY A 47 -15.71 2.46 12.31
N GLU A 48 -14.64 1.74 12.65
CA GLU A 48 -14.37 1.25 14.02
C GLU A 48 -12.97 1.64 14.50
N ALA A 49 -12.79 1.66 15.82
CA ALA A 49 -11.55 2.05 16.47
C ALA A 49 -10.35 1.22 15.97
N PHE A 50 -9.21 1.88 15.78
CA PHE A 50 -7.95 1.35 15.22
C PHE A 50 -7.40 0.08 15.90
N ASN A 51 -7.89 -0.28 17.10
CA ASN A 51 -7.37 -1.38 17.92
C ASN A 51 -8.15 -2.70 17.83
N GLU A 52 -9.18 -2.79 16.99
CA GLU A 52 -9.82 -4.08 16.69
C GLU A 52 -9.17 -4.72 15.46
N ILE A 53 -9.07 -6.06 15.45
CA ILE A 53 -8.72 -6.83 14.25
C ILE A 53 -9.86 -6.59 13.25
N SER A 54 -9.71 -5.53 12.43
CA SER A 54 -10.74 -4.99 11.56
C SER A 54 -10.94 -5.88 10.34
N LEU A 55 -11.66 -6.98 10.55
CA LEU A 55 -12.09 -7.91 9.52
C LEU A 55 -13.59 -7.72 9.25
N GLY A 56 -14.00 -7.90 8.00
CA GLY A 56 -15.41 -8.05 7.64
C GLY A 56 -15.98 -9.39 8.10
N ASN A 57 -17.29 -9.56 7.92
CA ASN A 57 -17.98 -10.82 8.20
C ASN A 57 -17.42 -12.02 7.41
N ASP A 58 -16.77 -11.73 6.28
CA ASP A 58 -16.08 -12.67 5.39
C ASP A 58 -14.61 -12.93 5.78
N ARG A 59 -14.15 -12.39 6.91
CA ARG A 59 -12.77 -12.45 7.41
C ARG A 59 -11.73 -11.74 6.53
N ARG A 60 -12.14 -10.88 5.60
CA ARG A 60 -11.23 -10.05 4.82
C ARG A 60 -10.98 -8.72 5.51
N PRO A 61 -9.80 -8.11 5.39
CA PRO A 61 -9.59 -6.76 5.91
C PRO A 61 -10.57 -5.78 5.24
N LYS A 62 -11.13 -4.87 6.05
CA LYS A 62 -12.17 -3.92 5.59
C LYS A 62 -11.70 -2.98 4.46
N ASN A 63 -10.44 -2.56 4.49
CA ASN A 63 -9.83 -1.75 3.42
C ASN A 63 -8.31 -1.90 3.38
N PRO A 64 -7.63 -1.54 2.27
CA PRO A 64 -6.17 -1.62 2.16
C PRO A 64 -5.39 -0.61 3.04
N MET A 65 -6.04 0.40 3.62
CA MET A 65 -5.37 1.48 4.36
C MET A 65 -5.11 1.13 5.84
N ILE A 66 -5.83 0.16 6.38
CA ILE A 66 -5.51 -0.45 7.69
C ILE A 66 -4.35 -1.45 7.57
N ASN A 67 -3.68 -1.75 8.68
CA ASN A 67 -2.47 -2.59 8.66
C ASN A 67 -2.74 -4.01 8.12
N SER A 68 -3.84 -4.65 8.52
CA SER A 68 -4.23 -5.96 7.99
C SER A 68 -4.46 -5.93 6.49
N GLY A 69 -5.14 -4.88 5.99
CA GLY A 69 -5.35 -4.68 4.55
C GLY A 69 -4.07 -4.44 3.80
N ALA A 70 -3.15 -3.65 4.36
CA ALA A 70 -1.84 -3.42 3.75
C ALA A 70 -1.02 -4.72 3.65
N ILE A 71 -1.01 -5.54 4.69
CA ILE A 71 -0.31 -6.85 4.68
C ILE A 71 -0.93 -7.77 3.62
N THR A 72 -2.27 -7.88 3.61
CA THR A 72 -2.97 -8.67 2.58
C THR A 72 -2.63 -8.15 1.19
N THR A 73 -2.66 -6.84 0.96
CA THR A 73 -2.32 -6.24 -0.34
C THR A 73 -0.88 -6.55 -0.75
N HIS A 74 0.09 -6.46 0.16
CA HIS A 74 1.48 -6.84 -0.12
C HIS A 74 1.62 -8.31 -0.52
N SER A 75 0.82 -9.20 0.07
CA SER A 75 0.84 -10.63 -0.29
C SER A 75 0.31 -10.92 -1.71
N LEU A 76 -0.36 -9.96 -2.34
CA LEU A 76 -0.87 -10.08 -3.72
C LEU A 76 0.12 -9.60 -4.78
N ILE A 77 1.25 -9.02 -4.40
CA ILE A 77 2.27 -8.57 -5.36
C ILE A 77 2.77 -9.79 -6.15
N PRO A 78 2.64 -9.81 -7.48
CA PRO A 78 3.16 -10.91 -8.30
C PRO A 78 4.67 -11.06 -8.11
N ILE A 79 5.12 -12.24 -7.70
CA ILE A 79 6.54 -12.52 -7.52
C ILE A 79 7.18 -12.68 -8.91
N LYS A 80 8.20 -11.86 -9.19
CA LYS A 80 9.12 -12.10 -10.32
C LYS A 80 10.32 -12.88 -9.78
N GLU A 81 10.80 -13.88 -10.53
CA GLU A 81 11.99 -14.63 -10.13
C GLU A 81 13.16 -13.68 -9.83
N GLY A 82 13.78 -13.87 -8.66
CA GLY A 82 14.92 -13.07 -8.22
C GLY A 82 14.59 -11.70 -7.63
N LEU A 83 13.31 -11.32 -7.48
CA LEU A 83 12.90 -10.05 -6.86
C LEU A 83 11.91 -10.25 -5.72
N GLN A 84 12.15 -9.57 -4.60
CA GLN A 84 11.18 -9.43 -3.50
C GLN A 84 10.09 -8.41 -3.87
N GLY A 85 8.91 -8.53 -3.26
CA GLY A 85 7.79 -7.61 -3.53
C GLY A 85 8.12 -6.13 -3.28
N ALA A 86 8.99 -5.83 -2.30
CA ALA A 86 9.45 -4.46 -2.05
C ALA A 86 10.36 -3.92 -3.17
N GLU A 87 11.17 -4.78 -3.80
CA GLU A 87 12.04 -4.40 -4.90
C GLU A 87 11.22 -4.11 -6.17
N ILE A 88 10.13 -4.84 -6.36
CA ILE A 88 9.18 -4.62 -7.46
C ILE A 88 8.52 -3.24 -7.33
N LEU A 89 8.04 -2.86 -6.14
CA LEU A 89 7.44 -1.54 -5.91
C LEU A 89 8.45 -0.41 -6.11
N ARG A 90 9.71 -0.61 -5.70
CA ARG A 90 10.79 0.36 -5.92
C ARG A 90 11.09 0.58 -7.40
N ILE A 91 11.07 -0.47 -8.20
CA ILE A 91 11.40 -0.42 -9.63
C ILE A 91 10.24 0.11 -10.47
N GLU A 92 9.01 -0.33 -10.19
CA GLU A 92 7.85 -0.04 -11.06
C GLU A 92 7.12 1.25 -10.69
N GLU A 93 7.15 1.68 -9.43
CA GLU A 93 6.41 2.87 -8.95
C GLU A 93 7.33 4.01 -8.48
N GLN A 94 8.65 3.90 -8.69
CA GLN A 94 9.65 4.87 -8.21
C GLN A 94 9.52 5.20 -6.71
N LEU A 95 9.01 4.25 -5.90
CA LEU A 95 8.93 4.40 -4.45
C LEU A 95 10.32 4.25 -3.85
N VAL A 96 11.06 5.35 -3.84
CA VAL A 96 12.25 5.49 -3.00
C VAL A 96 11.77 5.58 -1.54
N TRP A 97 12.43 4.85 -0.64
CA TRP A 97 12.24 4.86 0.82
C TRP A 97 11.16 3.95 1.42
N ILE A 98 11.16 2.65 1.07
CA ILE A 98 10.45 1.62 1.88
C ILE A 98 11.26 1.20 3.12
N PHE A 99 12.57 1.46 3.17
CA PHE A 99 13.39 1.12 4.35
C PHE A 99 14.43 2.20 4.64
N THR A 100 14.16 3.04 5.63
CA THR A 100 15.21 3.61 6.48
C THR A 100 14.83 3.34 7.92
N GLY A 101 15.69 2.56 8.59
CA GLY A 101 15.51 1.93 9.89
C GLY A 101 16.16 0.56 9.90
#